data_AF-A0A5S3RL19-F1
#
_entry.id   AF-A0A5S3RL19-F1
#
_cell.length_a   1.000
_cell.length_b   1.000
_cell.length_c   1.000
_cell.angle_alpha   90.00
_cell.angle_beta   90.00
_cell.angle_gamma   90.00
#
_symmetry.space_group_name_H-M   'P 1'
#
loop_
_entity.id
_entity.type
_entity.pdbx_description
1 polymer ?
#
loop_
_entity_poly.entity_id
_entity_poly.type
_entity_poly.pdbx_seq_one_letter_code
_entity_poly.pdbx_strand_id
1 'polypeptide(L)'
;MKKLTLAATILATVSLSACATSSMSKIDSGFGSLDNDDDGFISKAEADDDNIWQHFSNIDTNMDEQLSRQEFNTYMQLNTGKVASDSEVSDSAFKAEIAKFDPIENNFSSLDNDSNGYISVTEANDDDIANHFGYMDKNQDKRVSKQEFISYIQTYGSDVAEDEALEMIRKS
;
A
#
# COMPACT_ATOMS: atom_id res chain seq x y z
N MET A 1 42.12 -52.02 -22.93
CA MET A 1 40.99 -52.20 -21.99
C MET A 1 40.31 -50.85 -21.78
N LYS A 2 38.97 -50.87 -21.88
CA LYS A 2 37.98 -49.82 -21.52
C LYS A 2 38.01 -48.49 -22.30
N LYS A 3 37.14 -48.45 -23.32
CA LYS A 3 36.47 -47.24 -23.83
C LYS A 3 35.65 -46.61 -22.69
N LEU A 4 35.38 -45.31 -22.73
CA LEU A 4 34.03 -44.74 -22.57
C LEU A 4 34.05 -43.23 -22.90
N THR A 5 33.49 -42.91 -24.07
CA THR A 5 32.98 -41.60 -24.47
C THR A 5 31.79 -41.22 -23.58
N LEU A 6 31.70 -39.97 -23.12
CA LEU A 6 30.39 -39.31 -22.97
C LEU A 6 30.53 -37.78 -22.98
N ALA A 7 30.18 -37.19 -24.12
CA ALA A 7 29.73 -35.81 -24.20
C ALA A 7 28.28 -35.76 -23.69
N ALA A 8 27.97 -34.80 -22.82
CA ALA A 8 26.61 -34.45 -22.48
C ALA A 8 26.52 -32.93 -22.34
N THR A 9 26.31 -32.26 -23.46
CA THR A 9 25.67 -30.93 -23.51
C THR A 9 24.29 -31.06 -22.90
N ILE A 10 24.09 -30.53 -21.70
CA ILE A 10 22.75 -30.29 -21.17
C ILE A 10 22.47 -28.80 -21.36
N LEU A 11 21.84 -28.50 -22.49
CA LEU A 11 20.95 -27.37 -22.63
C LEU A 11 19.78 -27.62 -21.67
N ALA A 12 19.81 -26.96 -20.51
CA ALA A 12 18.62 -26.80 -19.67
C ALA A 12 18.28 -25.31 -19.63
N THR A 13 17.61 -24.85 -20.69
CA THR A 13 16.72 -23.71 -20.60
C THR A 13 15.57 -24.11 -19.68
N VAL A 14 15.68 -23.77 -18.39
CA VAL A 14 14.53 -23.80 -17.50
C VAL A 14 13.99 -22.39 -17.43
N SER A 15 13.06 -22.15 -18.35
CA SER A 15 11.82 -21.40 -18.20
C SER A 15 11.83 -20.21 -17.22
N LEU A 16 11.59 -19.01 -17.75
CA LEU A 16 10.98 -17.94 -16.97
C LEU A 16 9.65 -18.45 -16.42
N SER A 17 9.65 -18.87 -15.16
CA SER A 17 8.42 -19.06 -14.40
C SER A 17 7.97 -17.68 -13.92
N ALA A 18 7.36 -16.92 -14.83
CA ALA A 18 6.35 -15.96 -14.43
C ALA A 18 5.16 -16.79 -13.92
N CYS A 19 5.15 -17.10 -12.62
CA CYS A 19 4.02 -17.73 -11.98
C CYS A 19 3.52 -16.81 -10.87
N ALA A 20 2.31 -16.32 -11.12
CA ALA A 20 1.37 -15.81 -10.14
C ALA A 20 1.87 -14.65 -9.26
N THR A 21 1.42 -13.44 -9.62
CA THR A 21 0.90 -12.53 -8.59
C THR A 21 -0.34 -13.18 -7.96
N SER A 22 -0.15 -14.32 -7.29
CA SER A 22 -1.11 -14.83 -6.33
C SER A 22 -1.08 -13.83 -5.20
N SER A 23 -2.21 -13.17 -4.99
CA SER A 23 -2.53 -12.51 -3.72
C SER A 23 -2.17 -13.49 -2.59
N MET A 24 -0.99 -13.32 -1.99
CA MET A 24 -0.49 -14.22 -0.96
C MET A 24 -1.50 -14.25 0.19
N SER A 25 -1.79 -15.45 0.70
CA SER A 25 -2.77 -15.61 1.77
C SER A 25 -2.32 -14.89 3.03
N LYS A 26 -3.27 -14.38 3.80
CA LYS A 26 -3.01 -13.65 5.03
C LYS A 26 -2.42 -14.58 6.10
N ILE A 27 -1.44 -14.08 6.86
CA ILE A 27 -0.97 -14.74 8.08
C ILE A 27 -1.94 -14.40 9.22
N ASP A 28 -2.68 -15.39 9.69
CA ASP A 28 -3.63 -15.30 10.81
C ASP A 28 -3.14 -16.01 12.09
N SER A 29 -2.13 -16.85 11.96
CA SER A 29 -1.46 -17.55 13.07
C SER A 29 -0.45 -16.64 13.79
N GLY A 30 -0.44 -16.73 15.13
CA GLY A 30 0.51 -16.02 15.97
C GLY A 30 1.82 -16.79 16.11
N PHE A 31 2.90 -16.11 16.49
CA PHE A 31 4.20 -16.77 16.65
C PHE A 31 4.15 -18.05 17.48
N GLY A 32 3.52 -18.00 18.66
CA GLY A 32 3.43 -19.15 19.56
C GLY A 32 2.40 -20.22 19.16
N SER A 33 1.62 -20.02 18.10
CA SER A 33 0.83 -21.11 17.52
C SER A 33 1.56 -21.80 16.37
N LEU A 34 2.62 -21.19 15.86
CA LEU A 34 3.45 -21.71 14.78
C LEU A 34 4.66 -22.47 15.35
N ASP A 35 5.28 -21.92 16.40
CA ASP A 35 6.35 -22.55 17.20
C ASP A 35 5.75 -23.69 18.03
N ASN A 36 5.70 -24.90 17.45
CA ASN A 36 5.02 -26.06 18.03
C ASN A 36 5.92 -26.89 18.94
N ASP A 37 7.24 -26.78 18.77
CA ASP A 37 8.22 -27.43 19.63
C ASP A 37 8.79 -26.51 20.74
N ASP A 38 8.30 -25.26 20.81
CA ASP A 38 8.64 -24.24 21.81
C ASP A 38 10.15 -23.91 21.84
N ASP A 39 10.86 -24.05 20.71
CA ASP A 39 12.29 -23.79 20.60
C ASP A 39 12.63 -22.31 20.41
N GLY A 40 11.61 -21.48 20.16
CA GLY A 40 11.71 -20.03 19.99
C GLY A 40 11.92 -19.57 18.54
N PHE A 41 11.80 -20.48 17.58
CA PHE A 41 11.88 -20.23 16.15
C PHE A 41 10.68 -20.87 15.42
N ILE A 42 10.42 -20.43 14.18
CA ILE A 42 9.48 -21.12 13.29
C ILE A 42 10.30 -21.74 12.17
N SER A 43 10.36 -23.07 12.16
CA SER A 43 11.01 -23.83 11.11
C SER A 43 10.18 -23.87 9.82
N LYS A 44 10.80 -24.29 8.72
CA LYS A 44 10.09 -24.57 7.46
C LYS A 44 8.97 -25.60 7.62
N ALA A 45 9.18 -26.61 8.47
CA ALA A 45 8.20 -27.66 8.70
C ALA A 45 6.96 -27.13 9.45
N GLU A 46 7.17 -26.24 10.41
CA GLU A 46 6.09 -25.57 11.14
C GLU A 46 5.38 -24.52 10.28
N ALA A 47 6.10 -23.88 9.36
CA ALA A 47 5.52 -22.93 8.43
C ALA A 47 4.67 -23.58 7.33
N ASP A 48 4.95 -24.83 6.95
CA ASP A 48 4.31 -25.55 5.82
C ASP A 48 2.82 -25.86 6.05
N ASP A 49 2.38 -25.97 7.30
CA ASP A 49 0.97 -26.21 7.66
C ASP A 49 0.13 -24.92 7.70
N ASP A 50 0.76 -23.77 7.43
CA ASP A 50 0.15 -22.45 7.62
C ASP A 50 0.37 -21.51 6.43
N ASN A 51 -0.44 -20.45 6.37
CA ASN A 51 -0.34 -19.42 5.33
C ASN A 51 1.00 -18.66 5.34
N ILE A 52 1.80 -18.81 6.40
CA ILE A 52 3.11 -18.20 6.55
C ILE A 52 4.15 -18.77 5.58
N TRP A 53 4.00 -20.02 5.11
CA TRP A 53 4.91 -20.63 4.14
C TRP A 53 5.17 -19.73 2.92
N GLN A 54 4.12 -19.10 2.40
CA GLN A 54 4.21 -18.22 1.23
C GLN A 54 5.05 -16.97 1.52
N HIS A 55 5.08 -16.52 2.77
CA HIS A 55 5.82 -15.34 3.21
C HIS A 55 7.21 -15.66 3.74
N PHE A 56 7.53 -16.94 3.96
CA PHE A 56 8.74 -17.39 4.66
C PHE A 56 10.00 -16.67 4.17
N SER A 57 10.25 -16.69 2.86
CA SER A 57 11.43 -16.03 2.26
C SER A 57 11.47 -14.51 2.41
N ASN A 58 10.33 -13.85 2.65
CA ASN A 58 10.26 -12.42 2.92
C ASN A 58 10.47 -12.09 4.40
N ILE A 59 10.22 -13.06 5.29
CA ILE A 59 10.38 -12.91 6.74
C ILE A 59 11.82 -13.30 7.15
N ASP A 60 12.37 -14.36 6.56
CA ASP A 60 13.73 -14.87 6.77
C ASP A 60 14.76 -13.93 6.12
N THR A 61 15.09 -12.85 6.82
CA THR A 61 15.96 -11.80 6.31
C THR A 61 17.43 -12.17 6.39
N ASN A 62 17.80 -13.01 7.37
CA ASN A 62 19.17 -13.46 7.57
C ASN A 62 19.49 -14.75 6.78
N MET A 63 18.49 -15.37 6.14
CA MET A 63 18.58 -16.58 5.32
C MET A 63 19.10 -17.79 6.09
N ASP A 64 18.77 -17.89 7.38
CA ASP A 64 19.17 -19.01 8.24
C ASP A 64 18.17 -20.18 8.22
N GLU A 65 17.14 -20.09 7.38
CA GLU A 65 16.07 -21.06 7.20
C GLU A 65 15.12 -21.24 8.39
N GLN A 66 15.14 -20.29 9.33
CA GLN A 66 14.25 -20.24 10.50
C GLN A 66 13.72 -18.81 10.68
N LEU A 67 12.51 -18.66 11.22
CA LEU A 67 11.98 -17.32 11.53
C LEU A 67 12.13 -17.04 13.01
N SER A 68 12.98 -16.08 13.35
CA SER A 68 13.06 -15.59 14.72
C SER A 68 11.81 -14.79 15.11
N ARG A 69 11.51 -14.69 16.41
CA ARG A 69 10.45 -13.79 16.91
C ARG A 69 10.65 -12.34 16.47
N GLN A 70 11.89 -11.89 16.33
CA GLN A 70 12.18 -10.54 15.86
C GLN A 70 11.78 -10.39 14.40
N GLU A 71 12.20 -11.29 13.52
CA GLU A 71 11.87 -11.25 12.09
C GLU A 71 10.36 -11.37 11.85
N PHE A 72 9.71 -12.31 12.54
CA PHE A 72 8.26 -12.43 12.51
C PHE A 72 7.58 -11.14 12.95
N ASN A 73 7.96 -10.57 14.09
CA ASN A 73 7.35 -9.33 14.59
C ASN A 73 7.64 -8.14 13.68
N THR A 74 8.87 -8.02 13.15
CA THR A 74 9.24 -6.97 12.22
C THR A 74 8.44 -7.08 10.94
N TYR A 75 8.29 -8.28 10.37
CA TYR A 75 7.43 -8.49 9.22
C TYR A 75 5.98 -8.19 9.54
N MET A 76 5.47 -8.66 10.68
CA MET A 76 4.09 -8.39 11.10
C MET A 76 3.85 -6.92 11.36
N GLN A 77 4.82 -6.15 11.86
CA GLN A 77 4.78 -4.67 12.06
C GLN A 77 4.90 -3.90 10.75
N LEU A 78 5.84 -4.28 9.87
CA LEU A 78 5.97 -3.68 8.55
C LEU A 78 4.74 -3.98 7.67
N ASN A 79 4.02 -5.06 8.00
CA ASN A 79 2.78 -5.47 7.35
C ASN A 79 1.56 -5.36 8.28
N THR A 80 1.63 -4.62 9.41
CA THR A 80 0.48 -4.44 10.31
C THR A 80 -0.53 -3.58 9.57
N GLY A 81 -1.55 -4.21 9.02
CA GLY A 81 -2.52 -3.56 8.13
C GLY A 81 -2.91 -4.41 6.92
N LYS A 82 -2.13 -5.42 6.53
CA LYS A 82 -2.44 -6.32 5.38
C LYS A 82 -3.33 -7.53 5.74
N VAL A 83 -4.26 -7.28 6.63
CA VAL A 83 -5.01 -8.28 7.40
C VAL A 83 -6.53 -7.91 7.42
N ALA A 84 -6.91 -6.75 6.91
CA ALA A 84 -8.27 -6.41 6.52
C ALA A 84 -8.23 -5.93 5.05
N SER A 85 -9.30 -6.16 4.30
CA SER A 85 -9.38 -5.92 2.85
C SER A 85 -8.85 -4.55 2.40
N ASP A 86 -8.10 -4.59 1.29
CA ASP A 86 -7.25 -3.55 0.67
C ASP A 86 -8.02 -2.37 0.04
N SER A 87 -8.92 -1.72 0.77
CA SER A 87 -9.36 -0.35 0.42
C SER A 87 -9.85 0.38 1.66
N GLU A 88 -10.78 -0.21 2.42
CA GLU A 88 -11.51 0.53 3.47
C GLU A 88 -10.65 0.93 4.68
N VAL A 89 -9.65 0.12 5.03
CA VAL A 89 -8.73 0.42 6.16
C VAL A 89 -7.61 1.37 5.75
N SER A 90 -7.08 1.24 4.53
CA SER A 90 -6.18 2.23 3.95
C SER A 90 -6.90 3.57 3.80
N ASP A 91 -8.14 3.57 3.32
CA ASP A 91 -8.98 4.75 3.22
C ASP A 91 -9.29 5.33 4.60
N SER A 92 -9.53 4.50 5.63
CA SER A 92 -9.80 4.99 6.99
C SER A 92 -8.57 5.57 7.69
N ALA A 93 -7.40 4.93 7.56
CA ALA A 93 -6.14 5.45 8.08
C ALA A 93 -5.70 6.71 7.32
N PHE A 94 -5.92 6.74 6.01
CA PHE A 94 -5.71 7.90 5.17
C PHE A 94 -6.69 9.04 5.54
N LYS A 95 -7.98 8.74 5.74
CA LYS A 95 -8.99 9.67 6.26
C LYS A 95 -8.59 10.23 7.63
N ALA A 96 -8.04 9.41 8.51
CA ALA A 96 -7.56 9.86 9.81
C ALA A 96 -6.32 10.78 9.71
N GLU A 97 -5.51 10.65 8.65
CA GLU A 97 -4.38 11.55 8.42
C GLU A 97 -4.83 12.89 7.85
N ILE A 98 -5.68 12.87 6.82
CA ILE A 98 -6.20 14.09 6.18
C ILE A 98 -7.17 14.88 7.08
N ALA A 99 -7.88 14.22 8.00
CA ALA A 99 -8.75 14.87 8.98
C ALA A 99 -7.98 15.68 10.04
N LYS A 100 -6.65 15.60 10.06
CA LYS A 100 -5.79 16.46 10.89
C LYS A 100 -5.52 17.82 10.23
N PHE A 101 -5.78 17.94 8.93
CA PHE A 101 -5.62 19.19 8.21
C PHE A 101 -6.86 20.06 8.38
N ASP A 102 -6.67 21.37 8.26
CA ASP A 102 -7.78 22.30 8.24
C ASP A 102 -8.68 22.02 7.02
N PRO A 103 -10.01 21.98 7.20
CA PRO A 103 -10.92 21.63 6.11
C PRO A 103 -10.88 22.67 5.00
N ILE A 104 -11.13 22.21 3.77
CA ILE A 104 -11.24 23.09 2.61
C ILE A 104 -12.56 23.89 2.70
N GLU A 105 -12.45 25.17 3.01
CA GLU A 105 -13.60 26.08 3.09
C GLU A 105 -14.01 26.60 1.71
N ASN A 106 -13.04 26.86 0.83
CA ASN A 106 -13.28 27.53 -0.45
C ASN A 106 -13.68 26.56 -1.58
N ASN A 107 -14.58 27.02 -2.45
CA ASN A 107 -14.90 26.30 -3.69
C ASN A 107 -13.81 26.48 -4.76
N PHE A 108 -13.78 25.58 -5.75
CA PHE A 108 -12.77 25.61 -6.83
C PHE A 108 -12.62 26.97 -7.53
N SER A 109 -13.73 27.69 -7.76
CA SER A 109 -13.68 28.95 -8.49
C SER A 109 -13.07 30.09 -7.67
N SER A 110 -13.15 29.98 -6.33
CA SER A 110 -12.47 30.91 -5.42
C SER A 110 -10.97 30.62 -5.35
N LEU A 111 -10.58 29.34 -5.48
CA LEU A 111 -9.18 28.89 -5.44
C LEU A 111 -8.45 29.12 -6.78
N ASP A 112 -9.17 29.04 -7.91
CA ASP A 112 -8.67 29.32 -9.27
C ASP A 112 -8.65 30.84 -9.54
N ASN A 113 -7.74 31.53 -8.84
CA ASN A 113 -7.66 33.00 -8.82
C ASN A 113 -7.34 33.61 -10.19
N ASP A 114 -6.56 32.91 -11.02
CA ASP A 114 -6.27 33.35 -12.39
C ASP A 114 -7.28 32.85 -13.44
N SER A 115 -8.26 32.04 -13.02
CA SER A 115 -9.32 31.46 -13.85
C SER A 115 -8.80 30.65 -15.04
N ASN A 116 -7.65 29.99 -14.88
CA ASN A 116 -7.05 29.16 -15.92
C ASN A 116 -7.65 27.74 -15.97
N GLY A 117 -8.52 27.38 -15.01
CA GLY A 117 -9.17 26.08 -14.89
C GLY A 117 -8.40 25.07 -14.05
N TYR A 118 -7.34 25.50 -13.35
CA TYR A 118 -6.50 24.68 -12.49
C TYR A 118 -6.09 25.45 -11.25
N ILE A 119 -6.04 24.76 -10.11
CA ILE A 119 -5.42 25.29 -8.90
C ILE A 119 -3.93 24.94 -8.94
N SER A 120 -3.07 25.95 -8.95
CA SER A 120 -1.63 25.77 -8.85
C SER A 120 -1.18 25.57 -7.39
N VAL A 121 0.06 25.14 -7.20
CA VAL A 121 0.68 25.08 -5.86
C VAL A 121 0.70 26.44 -5.17
N THR A 122 0.81 27.54 -5.93
CA THR A 122 0.85 28.89 -5.35
C THR A 122 -0.51 29.27 -4.79
N GLU A 123 -1.57 29.12 -5.60
CA GLU A 123 -2.95 29.37 -5.19
C GLU A 123 -3.35 28.48 -4.02
N ALA A 124 -2.95 27.21 -4.03
CA ALA A 124 -3.21 26.31 -2.91
C ALA A 124 -2.53 26.71 -1.59
N ASN A 125 -1.37 27.38 -1.64
CA ASN A 125 -0.73 27.90 -0.43
C ASN A 125 -1.38 29.19 0.04
N ASP A 126 -1.80 30.06 -0.89
CA ASP A 126 -2.42 31.35 -0.56
C ASP A 126 -3.77 31.16 0.16
N ASP A 127 -4.47 30.07 -0.13
CA ASP A 127 -5.76 29.71 0.46
C ASP A 127 -5.69 28.55 1.47
N ASP A 128 -4.50 28.28 2.05
CA ASP A 128 -4.24 27.30 3.13
C ASP A 128 -4.62 25.83 2.85
N ILE A 129 -4.92 25.45 1.60
CA ILE A 129 -5.25 24.07 1.22
C ILE A 129 -4.04 23.23 0.77
N ALA A 130 -2.82 23.75 0.93
CA ALA A 130 -1.58 23.12 0.45
C ALA A 130 -1.37 21.70 1.03
N ASN A 131 -1.81 21.45 2.26
CA ASN A 131 -1.73 20.13 2.89
C ASN A 131 -2.59 19.07 2.16
N HIS A 132 -3.63 19.49 1.44
CA HIS A 132 -4.47 18.61 0.63
C HIS A 132 -3.97 18.46 -0.82
N PHE A 133 -3.13 19.38 -1.29
CA PHE A 133 -2.75 19.48 -2.71
C PHE A 133 -2.19 18.18 -3.29
N GLY A 134 -1.19 17.60 -2.63
CA GLY A 134 -0.53 16.38 -3.12
C GLY A 134 -1.44 15.16 -3.16
N TYR A 135 -2.56 15.18 -2.43
CA TYR A 135 -3.56 14.11 -2.45
C TYR A 135 -4.59 14.27 -3.56
N MET A 136 -4.82 15.51 -3.99
CA MET A 136 -5.69 15.87 -5.11
C MET A 136 -5.00 15.65 -6.46
N ASP A 137 -3.72 16.01 -6.59
CA ASP A 137 -2.92 15.87 -7.81
C ASP A 137 -2.59 14.38 -8.12
N LYS A 138 -3.55 13.68 -8.74
CA LYS A 138 -3.43 12.24 -9.01
C LYS A 138 -2.52 11.94 -10.19
N ASN A 139 -2.49 12.84 -11.17
CA ASN A 139 -1.65 12.69 -12.36
C ASN A 139 -0.22 13.22 -12.17
N GLN A 140 0.06 13.87 -11.02
CA GLN A 140 1.34 14.43 -10.62
C GLN A 140 1.85 15.54 -11.54
N ASP A 141 0.95 16.31 -12.15
CA ASP A 141 1.28 17.41 -13.05
C ASP A 141 1.56 18.74 -12.33
N LYS A 142 1.48 18.74 -11.00
CA LYS A 142 1.68 19.89 -10.10
C LYS A 142 0.60 20.96 -10.24
N ARG A 143 -0.59 20.56 -10.69
CA ARG A 143 -1.81 21.37 -10.72
C ARG A 143 -2.97 20.48 -10.29
N VAL A 144 -4.04 21.08 -9.82
CA VAL A 144 -5.27 20.35 -9.50
C VAL A 144 -6.35 20.81 -10.46
N SER A 145 -6.83 19.91 -11.30
CA SER A 145 -7.97 20.15 -12.15
C SER A 145 -9.28 20.15 -11.36
N LYS A 146 -10.33 20.74 -11.93
CA LYS A 146 -11.68 20.69 -11.34
C LYS A 146 -12.16 19.27 -11.05
N GLN A 147 -11.80 18.32 -11.91
CA GLN A 147 -12.20 16.91 -11.75
C GLN A 147 -11.48 16.27 -10.56
N GLU A 148 -10.17 16.51 -10.41
CA GLU A 148 -9.39 16.02 -9.28
C GLU A 148 -9.88 16.57 -7.95
N PHE A 149 -10.18 17.88 -7.91
CA PHE A 149 -10.79 18.53 -6.75
C PHE A 149 -12.13 17.89 -6.37
N ILE A 150 -13.05 17.75 -7.33
CA ILE A 150 -14.37 17.13 -7.09
C ILE A 150 -14.22 15.68 -6.63
N SER A 151 -13.38 14.89 -7.29
CA SER A 151 -13.18 13.49 -6.93
C SER A 151 -12.61 13.34 -5.52
N TYR A 152 -11.65 14.19 -5.13
CA TYR A 152 -11.10 14.20 -3.77
C TYR A 152 -12.18 14.47 -2.72
N ILE A 153 -12.97 15.53 -2.90
CA ILE A 153 -14.05 15.86 -1.95
C ILE A 153 -15.17 14.80 -1.98
N GLN A 154 -15.46 14.16 -3.13
CA GLN A 154 -16.43 13.06 -3.19
C GLN A 154 -15.96 11.82 -2.42
N THR A 155 -14.67 11.50 -2.47
CA THR A 155 -14.10 10.32 -1.78
C THR A 155 -13.99 10.54 -0.27
N TYR A 156 -13.58 11.73 0.15
CA TYR A 156 -13.29 12.02 1.56
C TYR A 156 -14.39 12.83 2.27
N GLY A 157 -15.33 13.41 1.51
CA GLY A 157 -16.58 13.97 2.02
C GLY A 157 -16.38 15.13 3.00
N SER A 158 -17.19 15.14 4.05
CA SER A 158 -17.16 16.15 5.12
C SER A 158 -15.89 16.11 5.98
N ASP A 159 -15.04 15.09 5.82
CA ASP A 159 -13.81 14.98 6.60
C ASP A 159 -12.71 15.94 6.11
N VAL A 160 -12.87 16.52 4.91
CA VAL A 160 -11.86 17.37 4.25
C VAL A 160 -12.42 18.70 3.71
N ALA A 161 -13.73 18.94 3.81
CA ALA A 161 -14.38 20.07 3.15
C ALA A 161 -15.61 20.56 3.91
N GLU A 162 -15.80 21.88 3.89
CA GLU A 162 -16.98 22.55 4.46
C GLU A 162 -18.06 22.88 3.42
N ASP A 163 -19.15 23.51 3.87
CA ASP A 163 -20.41 23.65 3.14
C ASP A 163 -20.26 24.24 1.72
N GLU A 164 -19.41 25.26 1.52
CA GLU A 164 -19.22 25.87 0.19
C GLU A 164 -18.49 24.94 -0.80
N ALA A 165 -17.44 24.25 -0.34
CA ALA A 165 -16.74 23.26 -1.15
C ALA A 165 -17.63 22.03 -1.44
N LEU A 166 -18.47 21.63 -0.48
CA LEU A 166 -19.45 20.54 -0.63
C LEU A 166 -20.60 20.89 -1.58
N GLU A 167 -21.00 22.16 -1.71
CA GLU A 167 -22.06 22.58 -2.64
C GLU A 167 -21.74 22.23 -4.10
N MET A 168 -20.47 22.24 -4.48
CA MET A 168 -20.02 21.89 -5.83
C MET A 168 -20.36 20.45 -6.21
N ILE A 169 -20.38 19.54 -5.22
CA ILE A 169 -20.75 18.14 -5.41
C ILE A 169 -22.26 17.99 -5.51
N ARG A 170 -23.03 18.76 -4.73
CA ARG A 170 -24.50 18.68 -4.75
C ARG A 170 -25.11 19.16 -6.08
N LYS A 171 -24.36 19.92 -6.88
CA LYS A 171 -24.80 20.55 -8.14
C LYS A 171 -24.16 19.94 -9.41
N SER A 172 -23.21 19.02 -9.30
CA SER A 172 -22.58 18.31 -10.44
C SER A 172 -23.32 17.02 -10.79
#